data_AF-A0A2V5U7M2-F1
#
_entry.id   AF-A0A2V5U7M2-F1
#
_cell.length_a   1.000
_cell.length_b   1.000
_cell.length_c   1.000
_cell.angle_alpha   90.00
_cell.angle_beta   90.00
_cell.angle_gamma   90.00
#
_symmetry.space_group_name_H-M   'P 1'
#
loop_
_entity.id
_entity.type
_entity.pdbx_description
1 polymer ?
#
loop_
_entity_poly.entity_id
_entity_poly.type
_entity_poly.pdbx_seq_one_letter_code
_entity_poly.pdbx_strand_id
1 'polypeptide(L)'
;MNSALARSIADLSSRWRNRFSLSRNSSKSVHLRRGARGEKLACRFLRRNGYKILYRNFKGRSGGEIDIVCRDNDTLVFVEVKT
;
A
#
# COMPACT_ATOMS: atom_id res chain seq x y z
N MET A 1 -21.86 9.24 29.48
CA MET A 1 -21.49 8.48 28.26
C MET A 1 -20.14 7.83 28.51
N ASN A 2 -20.12 6.51 28.65
CA ASN A 2 -19.02 5.76 29.26
C ASN A 2 -17.75 5.75 28.39
N SER A 3 -16.70 6.37 28.92
CA SER A 3 -15.33 6.43 28.39
C SER A 3 -14.56 5.10 28.48
N ALA A 4 -15.23 4.01 28.86
CA ALA A 4 -14.64 2.68 28.98
C ALA A 4 -14.58 1.88 27.66
N LEU A 5 -15.43 2.19 26.66
CA LEU A 5 -15.42 1.47 25.38
C LEU A 5 -14.36 2.00 24.38
N ALA A 6 -14.00 3.28 24.47
CA ALA A 6 -13.00 3.89 23.57
C ALA A 6 -11.56 3.39 23.82
N ARG A 7 -11.27 2.86 25.02
CA ARG A 7 -9.95 2.34 25.38
C ARG A 7 -9.70 0.89 24.93
N SER A 8 -10.75 0.11 24.66
CA SER A 8 -10.63 -1.32 24.30
C SER A 8 -10.12 -1.54 22.86
N ILE A 9 -10.53 -0.70 21.91
CA ILE A 9 -10.13 -0.83 20.49
C ILE A 9 -8.69 -0.35 20.26
N ALA A 10 -8.24 0.68 21.00
CA ALA A 10 -6.88 1.17 20.91
C ALA A 10 -5.86 0.14 21.42
N ASP A 11 -6.19 -0.60 22.48
CA ASP A 11 -5.25 -1.54 23.13
C ASP A 11 -5.13 -2.91 22.43
N LEU A 12 -6.13 -3.29 21.63
CA LEU A 12 -6.04 -4.44 20.71
C LEU A 12 -5.08 -4.15 19.54
N SER A 13 -4.93 -2.89 19.14
CA SER A 13 -4.08 -2.48 18.01
C SER A 13 -2.59 -2.33 18.36
N SER A 14 -2.26 -2.12 19.64
CA SER A 14 -0.88 -1.97 20.13
C SER A 14 -0.20 -3.34 20.32
N ARG A 15 -0.93 -4.34 20.83
CA ARG A 15 -0.39 -5.69 21.08
C ARG A 15 -0.15 -6.51 19.81
N TRP A 16 -0.89 -6.23 18.72
CA TRP A 16 -0.67 -6.87 17.41
C TRP A 16 0.47 -6.24 16.61
N ARG A 17 0.78 -4.94 16.78
CA ARG A 17 1.85 -4.26 16.04
C ARG A 17 3.26 -4.70 16.46
N ASN A 18 3.48 -4.98 17.74
CA ASN A 18 4.82 -5.30 18.24
C ASN A 18 5.27 -6.75 17.96
N ARG A 19 4.36 -7.70 17.77
CA ARG A 19 4.73 -9.12 17.58
C ARG A 19 5.27 -9.42 16.17
N PHE A 20 4.99 -8.56 15.19
CA PHE A 20 5.49 -8.67 13.81
C PHE A 20 6.66 -7.74 13.49
N SER A 21 7.15 -6.97 14.46
CA SER A 21 8.29 -6.07 14.31
C SER A 21 9.64 -6.72 14.66
N LEU A 22 9.70 -8.05 14.77
CA LEU A 22 10.96 -8.75 14.88
C LEU A 22 11.64 -8.76 13.50
N SER A 23 12.61 -7.86 13.37
CA SER A 23 13.76 -7.89 12.47
C SER A 23 13.79 -9.05 11.49
N ARG A 24 13.55 -8.73 10.21
CA ARG A 24 14.10 -9.52 9.11
C ARG A 24 14.89 -8.59 8.22
N ASN A 25 16.12 -8.33 8.64
CA ASN A 25 17.14 -7.77 7.77
C ASN A 25 17.50 -8.85 6.73
N SER A 26 16.60 -9.04 5.76
CA SER A 26 16.75 -9.96 4.64
C SER A 26 16.99 -9.09 3.42
N SER A 27 18.10 -9.33 2.72
CA SER A 27 18.31 -8.77 1.39
C SER A 27 17.05 -9.01 0.57
N LYS A 28 16.31 -7.95 0.21
CA LYS A 28 15.09 -8.08 -0.61
C LYS A 28 15.39 -8.98 -1.81
N SER A 29 14.56 -10.00 -2.01
CA SER A 29 14.70 -10.92 -3.13
C SER A 29 14.81 -10.15 -4.46
N VAL A 30 15.51 -10.71 -5.43
CA VAL A 30 15.73 -10.07 -6.74
C VAL A 30 14.40 -9.70 -7.41
N HIS A 31 13.38 -10.57 -7.30
CA HIS A 31 12.06 -10.29 -7.85
C HIS A 31 11.35 -9.12 -7.14
N LEU A 32 11.48 -8.98 -5.81
CA LEU A 32 10.91 -7.83 -5.08
C LEU A 32 11.58 -6.51 -5.49
N ARG A 33 12.89 -6.53 -5.74
CA ARG A 33 13.60 -5.36 -6.26
C ARG A 33 13.16 -5.01 -7.69
N ARG A 34 12.95 -6.02 -8.54
CA ARG A 34 12.45 -5.85 -9.92
C ARG A 34 11.05 -5.24 -9.91
N GLY A 35 10.13 -5.81 -9.13
CA GLY A 35 8.76 -5.31 -8.96
C GLY A 35 8.72 -3.85 -8.52
N ALA A 36 9.45 -3.52 -7.45
CA ALA A 36 9.53 -2.14 -6.94
C ALA A 36 10.09 -1.14 -7.98
N ARG A 37 11.04 -1.58 -8.82
CA ARG A 37 11.55 -0.75 -9.92
C ARG A 37 10.50 -0.55 -11.00
N GLY A 38 9.76 -1.59 -11.36
CA GLY A 38 8.65 -1.53 -12.31
C GLY A 38 7.58 -0.54 -11.86
N GLU A 39 7.13 -0.65 -10.61
CA GLU A 39 6.11 0.24 -10.05
C GLU A 39 6.58 1.72 -10.05
N LYS A 40 7.86 1.95 -9.72
CA LYS A 40 8.46 3.30 -9.77
C LYS A 40 8.46 3.88 -11.20
N LEU A 41 8.73 3.06 -12.21
CA LEU A 41 8.67 3.48 -13.61
C LEU A 41 7.24 3.74 -14.06
N ALA A 42 6.29 2.86 -13.70
CA ALA A 42 4.87 3.02 -13.99
C ALA A 42 4.32 4.34 -13.41
N CYS A 43 4.61 4.63 -12.13
CA CYS A 43 4.23 5.91 -11.51
C CYS A 43 4.79 7.13 -12.25
N ARG A 44 6.04 7.06 -12.72
CA ARG A 44 6.65 8.17 -13.49
C ARG A 44 5.97 8.35 -14.84
N PHE A 45 5.68 7.26 -15.54
CA PHE A 45 4.96 7.27 -16.79
C PHE A 45 3.57 7.87 -16.62
N LEU A 46 2.78 7.37 -15.66
CA LEU A 46 1.43 7.86 -15.37
C LEU A 46 1.43 9.36 -15.06
N ARG A 47 2.32 9.83 -14.19
CA ARG A 47 2.44 11.27 -13.87
C ARG A 47 2.78 12.13 -15.09
N ARG A 48 3.67 11.65 -15.96
CA ARG A 48 4.03 12.37 -17.20
C ARG A 48 2.87 12.45 -18.18
N ASN A 49 1.94 11.50 -18.13
CA ASN A 49 0.73 11.48 -18.95
C ASN A 49 -0.48 12.13 -18.25
N GLY A 50 -0.27 12.94 -17.21
CA GLY A 50 -1.35 13.70 -16.57
C GLY A 50 -2.14 12.97 -15.49
N TYR A 51 -1.84 11.70 -15.22
CA TYR A 51 -2.54 10.94 -14.17
C TYR A 51 -2.13 11.42 -12.78
N LYS A 52 -3.13 11.61 -11.90
CA LYS A 52 -2.91 11.89 -10.48
C LYS A 52 -2.83 10.59 -9.70
N ILE A 53 -1.64 10.24 -9.22
CA ILE A 53 -1.47 9.08 -8.33
C ILE A 53 -2.16 9.34 -6.99
N LEU A 54 -3.07 8.46 -6.59
CA LEU A 54 -3.81 8.52 -5.32
C LEU A 54 -3.18 7.58 -4.28
N TYR A 55 -2.94 6.33 -4.67
CA TYR A 55 -2.35 5.31 -3.81
C TYR A 55 -1.32 4.47 -4.57
N ARG A 56 -0.39 3.88 -3.82
CA ARG A 56 0.60 2.90 -4.26
C ARG A 56 0.60 1.75 -3.25
N ASN A 57 0.78 0.51 -3.71
CA ASN A 57 0.70 -0.69 -2.88
C ASN A 57 -0.56 -0.68 -1.98
N PHE A 58 -1.71 -0.38 -2.57
CA PHE A 58 -2.97 -0.31 -1.84
C PHE A 58 -3.36 -1.69 -1.32
N LYS A 59 -3.81 -1.76 -0.06
CA LYS A 59 -4.30 -2.98 0.57
C LYS A 59 -5.71 -2.75 1.11
N GLY A 60 -6.66 -3.56 0.65
CA GLY A 60 -8.06 -3.49 1.10
C GLY A 60 -8.23 -4.02 2.53
N ARG A 61 -9.26 -3.52 3.23
CA ARG A 61 -9.60 -3.96 4.60
C ARG A 61 -10.00 -5.43 4.66
N SER A 62 -10.69 -5.93 3.63
CA SER A 62 -11.16 -7.32 3.53
C SER A 62 -10.26 -8.18 2.64
N GLY A 63 -9.02 -7.73 2.38
CA GLY A 63 -8.12 -8.35 1.40
C GLY A 63 -8.13 -7.64 0.05
N GLY A 64 -7.32 -8.15 -0.88
CA GLY A 64 -7.07 -7.53 -2.17
C GLY A 64 -5.94 -6.50 -2.13
N GLU A 65 -5.12 -6.50 -3.17
CA GLU A 65 -4.00 -5.58 -3.34
C GLU A 65 -4.08 -4.96 -4.75
N ILE A 66 -3.71 -3.68 -4.85
CA ILE A 66 -3.58 -2.98 -6.13
C ILE A 66 -2.25 -2.23 -6.11
N ASP A 67 -1.43 -2.40 -7.14
CA ASP A 67 -0.12 -1.76 -7.21
C ASP A 67 -0.23 -0.23 -7.24
N ILE A 68 -1.09 0.33 -8.10
CA ILE A 68 -1.28 1.77 -8.22
C ILE A 68 -2.77 2.08 -8.42
N VAL A 69 -3.27 3.07 -7.67
CA VAL A 69 -4.56 3.70 -7.91
C VAL A 69 -4.31 5.14 -8.32
N CYS A 70 -4.84 5.56 -9.46
CA CYS A 70 -4.70 6.92 -9.96
C CYS A 70 -6.02 7.48 -10.53
N ARG A 71 -6.04 8.78 -10.78
CA ARG A 71 -7.18 9.48 -11.38
C ARG A 71 -6.77 10.11 -12.70
N ASP A 72 -7.62 9.91 -13.70
CA ASP A 72 -7.55 10.52 -15.03
C ASP A 72 -8.87 11.27 -15.25
N ASN A 73 -8.85 12.58 -15.02
CA ASN A 73 -10.06 13.41 -15.00
C ASN A 73 -11.12 12.82 -14.06
N ASP A 74 -12.24 12.30 -14.60
CA ASP A 74 -13.32 11.68 -13.82
C ASP A 74 -13.22 10.17 -13.68
N THR A 75 -12.20 9.57 -14.31
CA THR A 75 -11.97 8.13 -14.27
C THR A 75 -11.06 7.76 -13.11
N LEU A 76 -11.51 6.81 -12.28
CA LEU A 76 -10.67 6.12 -11.31
C LEU A 76 -10.01 4.92 -11.99
N VAL A 77 -8.68 4.86 -11.99
CA VAL A 77 -7.90 3.86 -12.71
C VAL A 77 -7.12 2.99 -11.74
N PHE A 78 -7.27 1.68 -11.89
CA PHE A 78 -6.53 0.66 -11.16
C PHE A 78 -5.48 0.06 -12.10
N VAL A 79 -4.22 0.06 -11.66
CA VAL A 79 -3.09 -0.39 -12.49
C VAL A 79 -2.37 -1.51 -11.78
N GLU A 80 -2.24 -2.64 -12.49
CA GLU A 80 -1.43 -3.80 -12.13
C GLU A 80 -0.13 -3.75 -12.95
N VAL A 81 1.01 -3.76 -12.29
CA VAL A 81 2.33 -3.58 -12.92
C VAL A 81 2.98 -4.94 -13.16
N LYS A 82 3.30 -5.24 -14.43
CA LYS A 82 4.07 -6.43 -14.82
C LYS A 82 5.51 -6.07 -15.14
N THR A 83 6.46 -6.91 -14.73
CA THR A 83 7.91 -6.67 -14.86
C THR A 83 8.66 -7.80 -15.50
#